data_AF-A0A8C9AZR3-F1
#
_entry.id   AF-A0A8C9AZR3-F1
#
_cell.length_a   1.000
_cell.length_b   1.000
_cell.length_c   1.000
_cell.angle_alpha   90.00
_cell.angle_beta   90.00
_cell.angle_gamma   90.00
#
_symmetry.space_group_name_H-M   'P 1'
#
loop_
_entity.id
_entity.type
_entity.pdbx_description
1 polymer ?
#
loop_
_entity_poly.entity_id
_entity_poly.type
_entity_poly.pdbx_seq_one_letter_code
_entity_poly.pdbx_strand_id
1 'polypeptide(L)'
;MWLYGNLEEMEEEVRLKKRKRRRNVEKDPAKEDVEKAKKRRGRPPAEKLSPNPPKLTKQMNAIIDTVINYKDSSGRQLSEVFIQLPSRKELPEYYELIRKPVDFKKIKERIRNHKYRSLGDLEKDVMLLCHNAQTFNLEGSQIYEDSIVLQSVFKSARQKIAKEEESEDESNEEEEEEDEEESESEAKSVKVKIKLNKKDEKGRDKGKGKKRPNRGKAKPVVSDFDSDEEQDEHEQSEASGTDDE
;
A
#
# COMPACT_ATOMS: atom_id res chain seq x y z
N MET A 1 35.67 46.47 -14.96
CA MET A 1 36.28 46.80 -13.64
C MET A 1 35.22 47.46 -12.77
N TRP A 2 35.44 47.45 -11.45
CA TRP A 2 34.52 47.74 -10.32
C TRP A 2 33.78 46.51 -9.78
N LEU A 3 33.91 46.07 -8.53
CA LEU A 3 34.99 46.06 -7.52
C LEU A 3 34.52 45.02 -6.46
N TYR A 4 35.46 44.34 -5.82
CA TYR A 4 35.22 43.41 -4.71
C TYR A 4 34.33 44.03 -3.61
N GLY A 5 33.20 43.41 -3.30
CA GLY A 5 32.30 43.78 -2.21
C GLY A 5 32.40 42.81 -1.02
N ASN A 6 33.33 43.15 -0.11
CA ASN A 6 33.24 43.07 1.35
C ASN A 6 32.75 41.75 2.04
N LEU A 7 33.65 40.78 2.17
CA LEU A 7 33.51 39.60 3.05
C LEU A 7 33.49 39.99 4.55
N GLU A 8 34.07 41.14 4.89
CA GLU A 8 34.24 41.65 6.26
C GLU A 8 32.90 42.09 6.90
N GLU A 9 31.94 42.53 6.09
CA GLU A 9 30.63 43.00 6.55
C GLU A 9 29.71 41.84 6.96
N MET A 10 29.84 40.68 6.29
CA MET A 10 29.06 39.48 6.59
C MET A 10 29.56 38.77 7.87
N GLU A 11 30.86 38.86 8.17
CA GLU A 11 31.45 38.28 9.40
C GLU A 11 31.10 39.10 10.67
N GLU A 12 31.03 40.42 10.56
CA GLU A 12 30.60 41.33 11.65
C GLU A 12 29.14 41.05 12.08
N GLU A 13 28.24 40.77 11.12
CA GLU A 13 26.83 40.49 11.39
C GLU A 13 26.61 39.16 12.15
N VAL A 14 27.42 38.14 11.84
CA VAL A 14 27.42 36.84 12.54
C VAL A 14 27.90 37.00 13.99
N ARG A 15 28.92 37.85 14.22
CA ARG A 15 29.48 38.13 15.55
C ARG A 15 28.49 38.86 16.46
N LEU A 16 27.71 39.80 15.91
CA LEU A 16 26.68 40.54 16.63
C LEU A 16 25.49 39.64 17.04
N LYS A 17 25.06 38.72 16.17
CA LYS A 17 24.04 37.70 16.50
C LYS A 17 24.48 36.75 17.62
N LYS A 18 25.76 36.40 17.69
CA LYS A 18 26.33 35.52 18.74
C LYS A 18 26.36 36.20 20.12
N ARG A 19 26.58 37.53 20.19
CA ARG A 19 26.56 38.32 21.44
C ARG A 19 25.14 38.53 22.01
N LYS A 20 24.11 38.57 21.16
CA LYS A 20 22.71 38.75 21.60
C LYS A 20 22.14 37.49 22.27
N ARG A 21 22.57 36.29 21.84
CA ARG A 21 22.17 35.01 22.46
C ARG A 21 22.78 34.76 23.83
N ARG A 22 23.96 35.32 24.15
CA ARG A 22 24.63 35.11 25.45
C ARG A 22 24.11 35.98 26.58
N ARG A 23 23.46 37.12 26.29
CA ARG A 23 22.92 38.04 27.31
C ARG A 23 21.61 37.59 27.95
N ASN A 24 21.00 36.50 27.49
CA ASN A 24 19.72 36.01 28.02
C ASN A 24 19.88 34.85 29.02
N VAL A 25 21.06 34.69 29.63
CA VAL A 25 21.43 33.50 30.44
C VAL A 25 21.82 33.85 31.89
N GLU A 26 21.60 35.07 32.39
CA GLU A 26 21.81 35.35 33.82
C GLU A 26 20.70 36.22 34.43
N LYS A 27 19.78 35.55 35.16
CA LYS A 27 19.03 36.15 36.27
C LYS A 27 18.44 35.05 37.17
N ASP A 28 19.09 34.79 38.31
CA ASP A 28 18.59 34.07 39.50
C ASP A 28 18.10 35.10 40.56
N PRO A 29 17.35 34.77 41.66
CA PRO A 29 17.16 33.46 42.31
C PRO A 29 15.72 33.10 42.81
N ALA A 30 15.57 31.81 43.17
CA ALA A 30 14.75 31.21 44.24
C ALA A 30 13.27 31.59 44.46
N LYS A 31 12.36 30.66 44.10
CA LYS A 31 11.23 30.20 44.94
C LYS A 31 10.95 28.71 44.68
N GLU A 32 10.91 27.93 45.75
CA GLU A 32 10.44 26.55 45.77
C GLU A 32 8.93 26.50 45.46
N ASP A 33 8.55 25.78 44.40
CA ASP A 33 7.32 24.98 44.40
C ASP A 33 7.49 23.81 43.42
N VAL A 34 7.17 22.61 43.88
CA VAL A 34 7.40 21.35 43.17
C VAL A 34 6.20 21.08 42.27
N GLU A 35 6.22 21.60 41.05
CA GLU A 35 5.27 21.19 40.01
C GLU A 35 5.98 20.72 38.72
N LYS A 36 5.96 19.38 38.57
CA LYS A 36 6.01 18.58 37.34
C LYS A 36 6.62 19.26 36.13
N ALA A 37 7.89 18.96 35.88
CA ALA A 37 8.55 19.14 34.59
C ALA A 37 7.67 18.62 33.45
N LYS A 38 6.99 19.53 32.75
CA LYS A 38 6.29 19.24 31.50
C LYS A 38 7.34 18.83 30.49
N LYS A 39 7.51 17.50 30.33
CA LYS A 39 8.26 16.90 29.22
C LYS A 39 7.90 17.66 27.95
N ARG A 40 8.89 18.30 27.34
CA ARG A 40 8.78 18.90 26.01
C ARG A 40 8.19 17.81 25.12
N ARG A 41 6.93 17.96 24.71
CA ARG A 41 6.25 17.02 23.83
C ARG A 41 7.04 17.02 22.54
N GLY A 42 7.90 16.01 22.36
CA GLY A 42 8.43 15.68 21.06
C GLY A 42 7.25 15.44 20.12
N ARG A 43 7.46 15.69 18.83
CA ARG A 43 6.53 15.27 17.77
C ARG A 43 6.08 13.84 18.09
N PRO A 44 4.76 13.54 18.13
CA PRO A 44 4.31 12.18 18.39
C PRO A 44 5.08 11.24 17.46
N PRO A 45 5.49 10.04 17.93
CA PRO A 45 6.15 9.06 17.10
C PRO A 45 5.38 8.96 15.79
N ALA A 46 6.05 9.13 14.65
CA ALA A 46 5.39 8.99 13.36
C ALA A 46 4.69 7.64 13.36
N GLU A 47 3.36 7.67 13.40
CA GLU A 47 2.54 6.47 13.53
C GLU A 47 2.82 5.66 12.27
N LYS A 48 3.64 4.61 12.42
CA LYS A 48 3.93 3.70 11.33
C LYS A 48 2.61 3.02 11.04
N LEU A 49 2.06 3.29 9.87
CA LEU A 49 0.82 2.66 9.44
C LEU A 49 0.96 1.14 9.60
N SER A 50 -0.14 0.46 9.91
CA SER A 50 -0.16 -0.99 9.98
C SER A 50 0.40 -1.60 8.68
N PRO A 51 1.17 -2.70 8.78
CA PRO A 51 1.68 -3.40 7.62
C PRO A 51 0.53 -3.80 6.66
N ASN A 52 0.81 -3.73 5.37
CA ASN A 52 -0.10 -4.27 4.36
C ASN A 52 -0.10 -5.80 4.38
N PRO A 53 -1.16 -6.45 3.88
CA PRO A 53 -1.14 -7.87 3.59
C PRO A 53 0.11 -8.26 2.76
N PRO A 54 0.74 -9.42 3.04
CA PRO A 54 1.92 -9.87 2.29
C PRO A 54 1.65 -10.00 0.79
N LYS A 55 0.45 -10.47 0.39
CA LYS A 55 0.01 -10.60 -1.02
C LYS A 55 0.12 -9.27 -1.76
N LEU A 56 -0.53 -8.22 -1.24
CA LEU A 56 -0.50 -6.87 -1.83
C LEU A 56 0.93 -6.33 -1.96
N THR A 57 1.75 -6.51 -0.92
CA THR A 57 3.14 -6.02 -0.94
C THR A 57 3.99 -6.79 -1.96
N LYS A 58 3.80 -8.11 -2.09
CA LYS A 58 4.47 -8.95 -3.09
C LYS A 58 4.10 -8.50 -4.51
N GLN A 59 2.82 -8.26 -4.77
CA GLN A 59 2.33 -7.78 -6.07
C GLN A 59 2.92 -6.42 -6.45
N MET A 60 2.89 -5.45 -5.53
CA MET A 60 3.47 -4.12 -5.77
C MET A 60 4.96 -4.22 -6.13
N ASN A 61 5.73 -5.03 -5.41
CA ASN A 61 7.15 -5.23 -5.72
C ASN A 61 7.34 -5.93 -7.07
N ALA A 62 6.58 -6.97 -7.37
CA ALA A 62 6.66 -7.69 -8.65
C ALA A 62 6.40 -6.78 -9.86
N ILE A 63 5.38 -5.92 -9.78
CA ILE A 63 5.09 -4.93 -10.84
C ILE A 63 6.26 -3.96 -10.99
N ILE A 64 6.72 -3.35 -9.88
CA ILE A 64 7.79 -2.35 -9.95
C ILE A 64 9.12 -2.95 -10.40
N ASP A 65 9.45 -4.18 -10.00
CA ASP A 65 10.67 -4.84 -10.46
C ASP A 65 10.57 -5.23 -11.92
N THR A 66 9.38 -5.58 -12.43
CA THR A 66 9.15 -5.80 -13.87
C THR A 66 9.40 -4.52 -14.67
N VAL A 67 8.84 -3.39 -14.22
CA VAL A 67 9.01 -2.09 -14.88
C VAL A 67 10.47 -1.63 -14.83
N ILE A 68 11.13 -1.74 -13.68
CA ILE A 68 12.52 -1.33 -13.52
C ILE A 68 13.45 -2.20 -14.37
N ASN A 69 13.28 -3.52 -14.36
CA ASN A 69 14.19 -4.42 -15.07
C ASN A 69 13.85 -4.57 -16.56
N TYR A 70 12.84 -3.86 -17.05
CA TYR A 70 12.47 -3.91 -18.46
C TYR A 70 13.60 -3.40 -19.36
N LYS A 71 13.87 -4.17 -20.41
CA LYS A 71 14.88 -3.85 -21.42
C LYS A 71 14.24 -3.84 -22.79
N ASP A 72 14.63 -2.88 -23.63
CA ASP A 72 14.22 -2.85 -25.04
C ASP A 72 14.95 -3.93 -25.86
N SER A 73 14.66 -3.97 -27.16
CA SER A 73 15.28 -4.89 -28.12
C SER A 73 16.81 -4.72 -28.23
N SER A 74 17.36 -3.59 -27.81
CA SER A 74 18.81 -3.35 -27.77
C SER A 74 19.45 -3.84 -26.45
N GLY A 75 18.65 -4.29 -25.49
CA GLY A 75 19.08 -4.69 -24.16
C GLY A 75 19.29 -3.51 -23.20
N ARG A 76 18.93 -2.28 -23.61
CA ARG A 76 19.02 -1.08 -22.79
C ARG A 76 17.89 -1.06 -21.76
N GLN A 77 18.21 -0.70 -20.53
CA GLN A 77 17.24 -0.59 -19.46
C GLN A 77 16.61 0.81 -19.45
N LEU A 78 15.31 0.89 -19.69
CA LEU A 78 14.62 2.16 -19.91
C LEU A 78 14.45 2.96 -18.63
N SER A 79 14.39 2.27 -17.48
CA SER A 79 14.12 2.90 -16.20
C SER A 79 15.31 3.69 -15.62
N GLU A 80 16.50 3.62 -16.22
CA GLU A 80 17.76 4.07 -15.61
C GLU A 80 17.69 5.53 -15.12
N VAL A 81 17.22 6.43 -15.99
CA VAL A 81 17.07 7.87 -15.68
C VAL A 81 15.92 8.17 -14.71
N PHE A 82 15.04 7.21 -14.46
CA PHE A 82 13.87 7.34 -13.57
C PHE A 82 14.12 6.76 -12.17
N ILE A 83 15.27 6.13 -11.94
CA ILE A 83 15.60 5.51 -10.65
C ILE A 83 15.72 6.57 -9.54
N GLN A 84 16.42 7.66 -9.84
CA GLN A 84 16.71 8.73 -8.90
C GLN A 84 16.73 10.07 -9.63
N LEU A 85 15.88 11.00 -9.19
CA LEU A 85 15.91 12.36 -9.72
C LEU A 85 17.21 13.09 -9.32
N PRO A 86 17.74 13.99 -10.18
CA PRO A 86 18.79 14.92 -9.80
C PRO A 86 18.38 15.74 -8.57
N SER A 87 19.33 16.16 -7.74
CA SER A 87 19.00 16.98 -6.58
C SER A 87 18.54 18.38 -6.98
N ARG A 88 17.82 19.07 -6.08
CA ARG A 88 17.38 20.48 -6.26
C ARG A 88 18.53 21.46 -6.53
N LYS A 89 19.76 21.11 -6.15
CA LYS A 89 20.95 21.94 -6.39
C LYS A 89 21.52 21.72 -7.79
N GLU A 90 21.42 20.49 -8.30
CA GLU A 90 21.94 20.11 -9.61
C GLU A 90 21.01 20.52 -10.74
N LEU A 91 19.70 20.49 -10.51
CA LEU A 91 18.69 20.80 -11.51
C LEU A 91 17.52 21.60 -10.91
N PRO A 92 17.74 22.85 -10.45
CA PRO A 92 16.71 23.65 -9.79
C PRO A 92 15.45 23.87 -10.65
N GLU A 93 15.60 24.10 -11.95
CA GLU A 93 14.53 24.36 -12.92
C GLU A 93 13.49 23.24 -12.98
N TYR A 94 13.92 21.97 -12.82
CA TYR A 94 13.01 20.84 -12.75
C TYR A 94 12.04 20.97 -11.59
N TYR A 95 12.53 21.45 -10.44
CA TYR A 95 11.73 21.56 -9.23
C TYR A 95 10.93 22.85 -9.12
N GLU A 96 11.16 23.81 -10.01
CA GLU A 96 10.31 24.98 -10.21
C GLU A 96 9.09 24.61 -11.04
N LEU A 97 9.29 23.83 -12.11
CA LEU A 97 8.24 23.38 -13.00
C LEU A 97 7.42 22.22 -12.40
N ILE A 98 8.09 21.16 -11.95
CA ILE A 98 7.46 19.93 -11.48
C ILE A 98 7.05 20.04 -10.02
N ARG A 99 5.73 20.13 -9.79
CA ARG A 99 5.13 20.35 -8.47
C ARG A 99 5.27 19.16 -7.51
N LYS A 100 5.18 17.94 -8.04
CA LYS A 100 5.23 16.71 -7.25
C LYS A 100 6.30 15.75 -7.80
N PRO A 101 7.59 16.01 -7.52
CA PRO A 101 8.67 15.12 -7.93
C PRO A 101 8.51 13.73 -7.32
N VAL A 102 8.72 12.69 -8.12
CA VAL A 102 8.71 11.29 -7.72
C VAL A 102 9.66 10.49 -8.61
N ASP A 103 10.36 9.53 -8.03
CA ASP A 103 11.26 8.59 -8.71
C ASP A 103 11.00 7.16 -8.22
N PHE A 104 11.57 6.16 -8.91
CA PHE A 104 11.36 4.75 -8.52
C PHE A 104 11.94 4.44 -7.14
N LYS A 105 13.00 5.11 -6.69
CA LYS A 105 13.50 4.96 -5.32
C LYS A 105 12.46 5.41 -4.30
N LYS A 106 11.76 6.51 -4.55
CA LYS A 106 10.68 7.02 -3.69
C LYS A 106 9.48 6.08 -3.69
N ILE A 107 9.13 5.52 -4.84
CA ILE A 107 8.06 4.52 -4.96
C ILE A 107 8.40 3.26 -4.17
N LYS A 108 9.62 2.71 -4.33
CA LYS A 108 10.10 1.56 -3.54
C LYS A 108 10.10 1.85 -2.04
N GLU A 109 10.51 3.05 -1.63
CA GLU A 109 10.43 3.48 -0.23
C GLU A 109 8.97 3.50 0.27
N ARG A 110 8.03 4.01 -0.53
CA ARG A 110 6.60 4.06 -0.19
C ARG A 110 6.00 2.66 -0.07
N ILE A 111 6.36 1.71 -0.93
CA ILE A 111 5.96 0.30 -0.80
C ILE A 111 6.46 -0.27 0.54
N ARG A 112 7.77 -0.16 0.83
CA ARG A 112 8.39 -0.67 2.06
C ARG A 112 7.78 -0.07 3.33
N ASN A 113 7.37 1.20 3.26
CA ASN A 113 6.74 1.91 4.37
C ASN A 113 5.21 1.76 4.40
N HIS A 114 4.65 0.83 3.62
CA HIS A 114 3.22 0.55 3.50
C HIS A 114 2.38 1.81 3.22
N LYS A 115 2.89 2.73 2.38
CA LYS A 115 2.17 3.98 2.07
C LYS A 115 1.10 3.81 1.01
N TYR A 116 1.20 2.79 0.18
CA TYR A 116 0.16 2.42 -0.77
C TYR A 116 -0.79 1.40 -0.14
N ARG A 117 -2.10 1.57 -0.32
CA ARG A 117 -3.13 0.69 0.24
C ARG A 117 -3.83 -0.14 -0.83
N SER A 118 -3.56 0.16 -2.08
CA SER A 118 -4.04 -0.57 -3.24
C SER A 118 -3.03 -0.49 -4.39
N LEU A 119 -3.16 -1.37 -5.38
CA LEU A 119 -2.41 -1.26 -6.65
C LEU A 119 -2.73 0.06 -7.38
N GLY A 120 -3.93 0.63 -7.17
CA GLY A 120 -4.31 1.94 -7.70
C GLY A 120 -3.49 3.09 -7.12
N ASP A 121 -3.10 3.02 -5.84
CA ASP A 121 -2.23 4.06 -5.25
C ASP A 121 -0.81 4.00 -5.83
N LEU A 122 -0.31 2.79 -6.09
CA LEU A 122 0.96 2.58 -6.77
C LEU A 122 0.90 3.14 -8.20
N GLU A 123 -0.16 2.80 -8.94
CA GLU A 123 -0.38 3.29 -10.30
C GLU A 123 -0.36 4.81 -10.38
N LYS A 124 -1.06 5.51 -9.48
CA LYS A 124 -1.08 6.97 -9.47
C LYS A 124 0.32 7.58 -9.42
N ASP A 125 1.24 7.00 -8.63
CA ASP A 125 2.61 7.50 -8.54
C ASP A 125 3.47 7.11 -9.74
N VAL A 126 3.27 5.93 -10.34
CA VAL A 126 3.98 5.52 -11.56
C VAL A 126 3.52 6.39 -12.74
N MET A 127 2.22 6.63 -12.88
CA MET A 127 1.69 7.52 -13.91
C MET A 127 2.15 8.96 -13.69
N LEU A 128 2.22 9.42 -12.43
CA LEU A 128 2.79 10.74 -12.10
C LEU A 128 4.27 10.84 -12.47
N LEU A 129 5.06 9.79 -12.22
CA LEU A 129 6.48 9.74 -12.62
C LEU A 129 6.63 9.93 -14.13
N CYS A 130 5.85 9.18 -14.92
CA CYS A 130 5.89 9.29 -16.37
C CYS A 130 5.36 10.65 -16.86
N HIS A 131 4.27 11.15 -16.28
CA HIS A 131 3.72 12.46 -16.61
C HIS A 131 4.70 13.60 -16.32
N ASN A 132 5.39 13.55 -15.18
CA ASN A 132 6.43 14.54 -14.85
C ASN A 132 7.56 14.53 -15.89
N ALA A 133 7.97 13.35 -16.35
CA ALA A 133 8.98 13.22 -17.38
C ALA A 133 8.50 13.80 -18.71
N GLN A 134 7.23 13.54 -19.08
CA GLN A 134 6.62 14.09 -20.30
C GLN A 134 6.38 15.60 -20.23
N THR A 135 6.20 16.14 -19.04
CA THR A 135 6.02 17.58 -18.83
C THR A 135 7.34 18.35 -18.92
N PHE A 136 8.41 17.77 -18.38
CA PHE A 136 9.71 18.43 -18.35
C PHE A 136 10.53 18.22 -19.64
N ASN A 137 10.43 17.04 -20.25
CA ASN A 137 11.20 16.69 -21.44
C ASN A 137 10.37 16.91 -22.70
N LEU A 138 11.04 17.28 -23.79
CA LEU A 138 10.40 17.48 -25.09
C LEU A 138 9.87 16.18 -25.67
N GLU A 139 8.72 16.25 -26.33
CA GLU A 139 8.17 15.14 -27.12
C GLU A 139 9.17 14.67 -28.18
N GLY A 140 9.25 13.35 -28.39
CA GLY A 140 10.27 12.74 -29.27
C GLY A 140 11.66 12.61 -28.64
N SER A 141 11.91 13.19 -27.46
CA SER A 141 13.15 12.93 -26.73
C SER A 141 13.15 11.50 -26.15
N GLN A 142 14.34 10.92 -25.98
CA GLN A 142 14.48 9.56 -25.48
C GLN A 142 13.80 9.33 -24.12
N ILE A 143 13.91 10.29 -23.19
CA ILE A 143 13.28 10.18 -21.87
C ILE A 143 11.75 10.25 -21.99
N TYR A 144 11.24 11.07 -22.92
CA TYR A 144 9.80 11.16 -23.18
C TYR A 144 9.28 9.82 -23.73
N GLU A 145 9.92 9.27 -24.75
CA GLU A 145 9.53 7.98 -25.36
C GLU A 145 9.65 6.82 -24.37
N ASP A 146 10.76 6.74 -23.62
CA ASP A 146 10.97 5.71 -22.61
C ASP A 146 9.85 5.77 -21.55
N SER A 147 9.37 6.95 -21.19
CA SER A 147 8.27 7.09 -20.23
C SER A 147 6.95 6.49 -20.73
N ILE A 148 6.65 6.59 -22.03
CA ILE A 148 5.44 6.02 -22.65
C ILE A 148 5.52 4.49 -22.65
N VAL A 149 6.69 3.96 -23.01
CA VAL A 149 6.92 2.52 -22.98
C VAL A 149 6.78 1.98 -21.55
N LEU A 150 7.39 2.64 -20.57
CA LEU A 150 7.29 2.23 -19.17
C LEU A 150 5.85 2.30 -18.62
N GLN A 151 5.02 3.25 -19.05
CA GLN A 151 3.58 3.24 -18.72
C GLN A 151 2.89 1.98 -19.24
N SER A 152 3.18 1.60 -20.48
CA SER A 152 2.61 0.42 -21.11
C SER A 152 3.08 -0.86 -20.41
N VAL A 153 4.37 -0.97 -20.10
CA VAL A 153 4.94 -2.07 -19.33
C VAL A 153 4.27 -2.20 -17.96
N PHE A 154 4.06 -1.08 -17.25
CA PHE A 154 3.36 -1.10 -15.96
C PHE A 154 1.93 -1.63 -16.10
N LYS A 155 1.16 -1.11 -17.06
CA LYS A 155 -0.23 -1.54 -17.29
C LYS A 155 -0.30 -3.04 -17.59
N SER A 156 0.56 -3.54 -18.47
CA SER A 156 0.66 -4.96 -18.81
C SER A 156 1.05 -5.81 -17.61
N ALA A 157 2.04 -5.39 -16.82
CA ALA A 157 2.48 -6.12 -15.63
C ALA A 157 1.36 -6.20 -14.58
N ARG A 158 0.61 -5.11 -14.38
CA ARG A 158 -0.54 -5.08 -13.47
C ARG A 158 -1.67 -5.99 -13.94
N GLN A 159 -2.01 -5.94 -15.23
CA GLN A 159 -3.03 -6.81 -15.81
C GLN A 159 -2.68 -8.28 -15.69
N LYS A 160 -1.41 -8.64 -15.89
CA LYS A 160 -0.94 -10.02 -15.75
C LYS A 160 -1.16 -10.54 -14.32
N ILE A 161 -0.81 -9.75 -13.31
CA ILE A 161 -1.04 -10.14 -11.90
C ILE A 161 -2.53 -10.26 -11.59
N ALA A 162 -3.37 -9.36 -12.09
CA ALA A 162 -4.81 -9.44 -11.86
C ALA A 162 -5.43 -10.72 -12.41
N LYS A 163 -4.96 -11.19 -13.58
CA LYS A 163 -5.41 -12.46 -14.18
C LYS A 163 -4.90 -13.69 -13.44
N GLU A 164 -3.66 -13.66 -12.94
CA GLU A 164 -3.11 -14.75 -12.13
C GLU A 164 -3.91 -14.94 -10.84
N GLU A 165 -4.44 -13.87 -10.24
CA GLU A 165 -5.33 -13.98 -9.08
C GLU A 165 -6.66 -14.68 -9.38
N GLU A 166 -7.29 -14.33 -10.51
CA GLU A 166 -8.57 -14.92 -10.91
C GLU A 166 -8.43 -16.44 -11.14
N SER A 167 -7.31 -16.88 -11.74
CA SER A 167 -7.04 -18.31 -11.94
C SER A 167 -6.65 -19.08 -10.67
N GLU A 168 -6.01 -18.43 -9.69
CA GLU A 168 -5.65 -19.08 -8.42
C GLU A 168 -6.90 -19.32 -7.55
N ASP A 169 -7.86 -18.38 -7.55
CA ASP A 169 -9.12 -18.53 -6.83
C ASP A 169 -10.03 -19.61 -7.49
N GLU A 170 -10.12 -19.67 -8.82
CA GLU A 170 -10.88 -20.74 -9.53
C GLU A 170 -10.33 -22.15 -9.23
N SER A 171 -9.01 -22.32 -9.20
CA SER A 171 -8.40 -23.63 -8.90
C SER A 171 -8.62 -24.10 -7.46
N ASN A 172 -8.80 -23.18 -6.52
CA ASN A 172 -9.02 -23.50 -5.11
C ASN A 172 -10.50 -23.79 -4.82
N GLU A 173 -11.42 -23.24 -5.61
CA GLU A 173 -12.85 -23.60 -5.59
C GLU A 173 -13.09 -25.00 -6.19
N GLU A 174 -12.36 -25.37 -7.26
CA GLU A 174 -12.45 -26.73 -7.86
C GLU A 174 -11.94 -27.84 -6.92
N GLU A 175 -10.91 -27.60 -6.10
CA GLU A 175 -10.42 -28.57 -5.10
C GLU A 175 -11.40 -28.75 -3.92
N GLU A 176 -12.12 -27.69 -3.52
CA GLU A 176 -13.14 -27.78 -2.46
C GLU A 176 -14.41 -28.54 -2.93
N GLU A 177 -14.80 -28.40 -4.20
CA GLU A 177 -15.91 -29.15 -4.81
C GLU A 177 -15.56 -30.66 -5.01
N GLU A 178 -14.31 -31.00 -5.30
CA GLU A 178 -13.85 -32.42 -5.38
C GLU A 178 -13.86 -33.11 -3.99
N ASP A 179 -13.46 -32.41 -2.92
CA ASP A 179 -13.47 -32.94 -1.55
C ASP A 179 -14.92 -33.12 -1.01
N GLU A 180 -15.89 -32.30 -1.42
CA GLU A 180 -17.31 -32.45 -1.05
C GLU A 180 -17.99 -33.63 -1.76
N GLU A 181 -17.70 -33.84 -3.06
CA GLU A 181 -18.20 -34.98 -3.84
C GLU A 181 -17.63 -36.33 -3.36
N GLU A 182 -16.37 -36.38 -2.88
CA GLU A 182 -15.79 -37.59 -2.28
C GLU A 182 -16.47 -37.92 -0.93
N SER A 183 -16.78 -36.92 -0.11
CA SER A 183 -17.46 -37.09 1.19
C SER A 183 -18.91 -37.56 1.07
N GLU A 184 -19.64 -37.10 0.05
CA GLU A 184 -21.01 -37.52 -0.27
C GLU A 184 -21.10 -38.99 -0.73
N SER A 185 -20.02 -39.52 -1.32
CA SER A 185 -19.94 -40.89 -1.81
C SER A 185 -19.69 -41.92 -0.70
N GLU A 186 -18.97 -41.53 0.37
CA GLU A 186 -18.64 -42.42 1.51
C GLU A 186 -19.83 -42.60 2.49
N ALA A 187 -20.78 -41.66 2.53
CA ALA A 187 -21.93 -41.69 3.44
C ALA A 187 -23.07 -42.65 3.04
N LYS A 188 -23.05 -43.24 1.82
CA LYS A 188 -24.17 -44.03 1.27
C LYS A 188 -24.08 -45.56 1.52
N SER A 189 -23.10 -46.05 2.28
CA SER A 189 -22.89 -47.51 2.48
C SER A 189 -23.04 -48.02 3.93
N VAL A 190 -24.21 -47.89 4.58
CA VAL A 190 -24.50 -48.69 5.79
C VAL A 190 -26.00 -49.03 6.01
N LYS A 191 -26.46 -50.23 5.58
CA LYS A 191 -27.27 -51.23 6.36
C LYS A 191 -27.97 -52.27 5.48
N VAL A 192 -27.68 -53.56 5.70
CA VAL A 192 -28.68 -54.60 6.09
C VAL A 192 -27.95 -55.69 6.89
N LYS A 193 -28.49 -56.08 8.07
CA LYS A 193 -27.95 -57.15 8.94
C LYS A 193 -29.07 -58.12 9.29
N ILE A 194 -29.00 -59.36 8.78
CA ILE A 194 -29.88 -60.48 9.17
C ILE A 194 -29.19 -61.33 10.25
N LYS A 195 -30.01 -61.82 11.17
CA LYS A 195 -29.77 -62.35 12.51
C LYS A 195 -29.71 -63.88 12.51
N LEU A 196 -28.83 -64.51 13.30
CA LEU A 196 -29.17 -65.72 14.07
C LEU A 196 -28.20 -65.96 15.26
N ASN A 197 -28.78 -66.44 16.37
CA ASN A 197 -28.23 -66.71 17.72
C ASN A 197 -27.29 -67.94 17.74
N LYS A 198 -26.46 -68.26 18.77
CA LYS A 198 -26.82 -68.61 20.17
C LYS A 198 -25.59 -69.11 21.00
N LYS A 199 -25.61 -68.82 22.33
CA LYS A 199 -24.93 -69.46 23.50
C LYS A 199 -23.42 -69.20 23.71
N ASP A 200 -22.85 -69.03 24.91
CA ASP A 200 -23.26 -69.19 26.32
C ASP A 200 -22.25 -68.44 27.26
N GLU A 201 -22.71 -68.03 28.46
CA GLU A 201 -22.02 -67.87 29.78
C GLU A 201 -20.68 -67.07 29.89
N LYS A 202 -20.25 -66.37 30.96
CA LYS A 202 -20.69 -66.00 32.34
C LYS A 202 -19.72 -64.92 32.87
N GLY A 203 -20.16 -64.07 33.82
CA GLY A 203 -19.31 -63.35 34.80
C GLY A 203 -19.35 -61.81 34.72
N ARG A 204 -20.09 -61.11 35.60
CA ARG A 204 -19.65 -60.38 36.84
C ARG A 204 -18.60 -59.28 36.57
N ASP A 205 -18.64 -58.05 37.08
CA ASP A 205 -19.35 -57.33 38.16
C ASP A 205 -18.79 -55.88 38.17
N LYS A 206 -19.62 -54.86 38.50
CA LYS A 206 -19.29 -53.48 39.02
C LYS A 206 -18.26 -52.59 38.27
N GLY A 207 -18.42 -51.27 38.08
CA GLY A 207 -19.35 -50.26 38.58
C GLY A 207 -18.69 -48.87 38.49
N LYS A 208 -19.53 -47.82 38.53
CA LYS A 208 -19.27 -46.41 38.94
C LYS A 208 -18.28 -45.54 38.11
N GLY A 209 -18.87 -44.66 37.30
CA GLY A 209 -19.05 -43.23 37.65
C GLY A 209 -17.94 -42.19 37.38
N LYS A 210 -18.40 -41.00 36.95
CA LYS A 210 -17.76 -39.65 36.96
C LYS A 210 -16.69 -39.43 35.86
N LYS A 211 -16.56 -38.27 35.19
CA LYS A 211 -16.87 -36.86 35.48
C LYS A 211 -16.76 -36.03 34.18
N ARG A 212 -17.43 -34.86 34.15
CA ARG A 212 -17.39 -33.77 33.14
C ARG A 212 -15.99 -33.09 33.09
N PRO A 213 -15.66 -32.20 32.12
CA PRO A 213 -16.14 -30.79 32.12
C PRO A 213 -16.55 -30.28 30.70
N ASN A 214 -17.62 -29.49 30.55
CA ASN A 214 -17.73 -28.03 30.77
C ASN A 214 -17.10 -27.14 29.68
N ARG A 215 -17.94 -26.64 28.77
CA ARG A 215 -17.81 -25.36 28.04
C ARG A 215 -19.23 -25.04 27.55
N GLY A 216 -19.89 -23.95 27.94
CA GLY A 216 -19.43 -22.57 27.92
C GLY A 216 -20.12 -21.89 26.75
N LYS A 217 -21.33 -21.36 27.03
CA LYS A 217 -22.28 -20.63 26.16
C LYS A 217 -21.66 -19.77 25.05
N ALA A 218 -22.31 -19.76 23.89
CA ALA A 218 -22.43 -18.57 23.04
C ALA A 218 -23.86 -18.52 22.46
N LYS A 219 -24.49 -17.34 22.54
CA LYS A 219 -25.73 -16.99 21.85
C LYS A 219 -25.33 -16.32 20.52
N PRO A 220 -25.99 -16.57 19.38
CA PRO A 220 -25.87 -15.68 18.24
C PRO A 220 -26.75 -14.44 18.48
N VAL A 221 -26.14 -13.26 18.37
CA VAL A 221 -26.85 -11.98 18.26
C VAL A 221 -27.19 -11.80 16.79
N VAL A 222 -28.48 -11.72 16.50
CA VAL A 222 -29.04 -11.25 15.24
C VAL A 222 -28.75 -9.76 15.10
N SER A 223 -28.33 -9.33 13.92
CA SER A 223 -28.47 -7.94 13.49
C SER A 223 -28.99 -7.95 12.07
N ASP A 224 -30.32 -7.86 11.97
CA ASP A 224 -30.99 -7.26 10.82
C ASP A 224 -30.45 -5.85 10.66
N PHE A 225 -29.91 -5.54 9.48
CA PHE A 225 -29.94 -4.18 8.96
C PHE A 225 -30.32 -4.24 7.49
N ASP A 226 -31.63 -4.33 7.34
CA ASP A 226 -32.43 -3.98 6.19
C ASP A 226 -32.16 -2.49 5.85
N SER A 227 -31.76 -2.21 4.62
CA SER A 227 -31.77 -0.85 4.09
C SER A 227 -32.13 -0.92 2.61
N ASP A 228 -33.44 -0.77 2.43
CA ASP A 228 -34.17 -0.62 1.18
C ASP A 228 -34.07 0.82 0.65
N GLU A 229 -34.48 0.98 -0.61
CA GLU A 229 -34.88 2.21 -1.33
C GLU A 229 -33.75 3.16 -1.80
N GLU A 230 -33.78 3.79 -2.99
CA GLU A 230 -34.69 3.74 -4.14
C GLU A 230 -33.99 4.39 -5.36
N GLN A 231 -34.58 4.14 -6.53
CA GLN A 231 -34.24 4.69 -7.86
C GLN A 231 -34.34 6.21 -7.92
N ASP A 232 -33.58 6.83 -8.83
CA ASP A 232 -34.15 7.94 -9.62
C ASP A 232 -33.50 7.98 -11.01
N GLU A 233 -34.36 7.85 -12.01
CA GLU A 233 -34.07 7.99 -13.44
C GLU A 233 -34.16 9.46 -13.82
N HIS A 234 -33.29 9.96 -14.69
CA HIS A 234 -33.76 10.99 -15.63
C HIS A 234 -32.97 11.00 -16.94
N GLU A 235 -33.71 10.66 -17.98
CA GLU A 235 -33.42 10.79 -19.39
C GLU A 235 -33.40 12.26 -19.89
N GLN A 236 -32.61 12.43 -20.96
CA GLN A 236 -32.79 13.28 -22.15
C GLN A 236 -32.83 14.81 -22.04
N SER A 237 -31.95 15.47 -22.80
CA SER A 237 -32.38 16.46 -23.81
C SER A 237 -31.29 16.72 -24.85
N GLU A 238 -31.73 16.68 -26.11
CA GLU A 238 -31.04 17.09 -27.34
C GLU A 238 -31.03 18.63 -27.51
N ALA A 239 -30.22 19.12 -28.46
CA ALA A 239 -30.35 20.33 -29.31
C ALA A 239 -28.98 21.03 -29.48
N SER A 240 -28.31 20.96 -30.64
CA SER A 240 -28.54 21.65 -31.94
C SER A 240 -27.89 23.04 -32.04
N GLY A 241 -27.18 23.27 -33.16
CA GLY A 241 -26.75 24.57 -33.68
C GLY A 241 -25.34 24.48 -34.30
N THR A 242 -25.14 24.11 -35.57
CA THR A 242 -25.23 24.92 -36.83
C THR A 242 -24.60 26.31 -36.70
N ASP A 243 -23.43 26.56 -37.30
CA ASP A 243 -23.22 27.08 -38.67
C ASP A 243 -23.66 28.54 -38.80
N ASP A 244 -22.71 29.47 -38.95
CA ASP A 244 -22.75 30.57 -39.94
C ASP A 244 -21.47 31.45 -39.86
N GLU A 245 -20.93 31.70 -41.07
CA GLU A 245 -20.06 32.78 -41.60
C GLU A 245 -18.70 33.18 -40.96
#